data_AF-A0A832DFL6-F1
#
_entry.id   AF-A0A832DFL6-F1
#
_cell.length_a   1.000
_cell.length_b   1.000
_cell.length_c   1.000
_cell.angle_alpha   90.00
_cell.angle_beta   90.00
_cell.angle_gamma   90.00
#
_symmetry.space_group_name_H-M   'P 1'
#
loop_
_entity.id
_entity.type
_entity.pdbx_description
1 polymer ?
#
loop_
_entity_poly.entity_id
_entity_poly.type
_entity_poly.pdbx_seq_one_letter_code
_entity_poly.pdbx_strand_id
1 'polypeptide(L)'
;MDDVDRLLWKKALELTGRERAPRCCQLNYATGHVVAGEAQLRNAVMGCKVAFVMFFGKTCPYCRMFDPIFRQVGERYRDVANFVKADVEQFYHLAAALGVMGTP
;
A
#
# COMPACT_ATOMS: atom_id res chain seq x y z
N MET A 1 -36.27 -15.15 25.29
CA MET A 1 -34.85 -15.22 24.89
C MET A 1 -34.18 -16.12 25.90
N ASP A 2 -33.81 -17.30 25.47
CA ASP A 2 -33.13 -18.26 26.31
C ASP A 2 -31.66 -17.84 26.53
N ASP A 3 -30.98 -18.47 27.49
CA ASP A 3 -29.57 -18.17 27.78
C ASP A 3 -28.64 -18.54 26.60
N VAL A 4 -29.07 -19.45 25.73
CA VAL A 4 -28.31 -19.91 24.57
C VAL A 4 -28.31 -18.83 23.48
N ASP A 5 -29.45 -18.23 23.17
CA ASP A 5 -29.65 -17.11 22.26
C ASP A 5 -28.80 -15.92 22.69
N ARG A 6 -28.76 -15.64 23.99
CA ARG A 6 -27.93 -14.56 24.55
C ARG A 6 -26.44 -14.84 24.38
N LEU A 7 -26.00 -16.08 24.55
CA LEU A 7 -24.61 -16.49 24.33
C LEU A 7 -24.24 -16.48 22.85
N LEU A 8 -25.14 -16.95 21.98
CA LEU A 8 -24.98 -16.93 20.53
C LEU A 8 -24.90 -15.49 20.01
N TRP A 9 -25.76 -14.59 20.50
CA TRP A 9 -25.72 -13.17 20.16
C TRP A 9 -24.43 -12.49 20.60
N LYS A 10 -23.95 -12.80 21.83
CA LYS A 10 -22.68 -12.29 22.33
C LYS A 10 -21.49 -12.79 21.50
N LYS A 11 -21.48 -14.07 21.11
CA LYS A 11 -20.43 -14.63 20.25
C LYS A 11 -20.50 -14.12 18.81
N ALA A 12 -21.71 -13.92 18.27
CA ALA A 12 -21.90 -13.28 16.99
C ALA A 12 -21.32 -11.86 17.02
N LEU A 13 -21.64 -11.06 18.03
CA LEU A 13 -21.08 -9.71 18.24
C LEU A 13 -19.56 -9.71 18.48
N GLU A 14 -18.98 -10.74 19.10
CA GLU A 14 -17.52 -10.85 19.25
C GLU A 14 -16.84 -11.24 17.93
N LEU A 15 -17.45 -12.11 17.13
CA LEU A 15 -16.93 -12.55 15.83
C LEU A 15 -17.10 -11.48 14.74
N THR A 16 -18.22 -10.76 14.74
CA THR A 16 -18.48 -9.61 13.86
C THR A 16 -17.84 -8.34 14.39
N GLY A 17 -17.68 -8.17 15.71
CA GLY A 17 -16.96 -7.05 16.34
C GLY A 17 -15.43 -7.11 16.12
N ARG A 18 -14.92 -8.22 15.58
CA ARG A 18 -13.57 -8.31 14.98
C ARG A 18 -13.51 -7.60 13.61
N GLU A 19 -14.51 -6.81 13.26
CA GLU A 19 -14.54 -5.88 12.13
C GLU A 19 -13.65 -4.66 12.37
N ARG A 20 -12.37 -4.88 12.06
CA ARG A 20 -11.39 -3.99 11.45
C ARG A 20 -10.07 -4.41 12.03
N ALA A 21 -9.31 -5.20 11.28
CA ALA A 21 -7.86 -5.22 11.47
C ALA A 21 -7.40 -3.77 11.69
N PRO A 22 -6.53 -3.49 12.68
CA PRO A 22 -6.09 -2.12 12.96
C PRO A 22 -5.71 -1.49 11.63
N ARG A 23 -6.32 -0.34 11.29
CA ARG A 23 -6.12 0.33 9.99
C ARG A 23 -4.61 0.48 9.78
N CYS A 24 -4.04 -0.39 8.97
CA CYS A 24 -2.60 -0.42 8.77
C CYS A 24 -2.16 0.84 8.01
N CYS A 25 -3.07 1.41 7.23
CA CYS A 25 -2.91 2.68 6.54
C CYS A 25 -3.91 3.73 7.07
N GLN A 26 -3.39 4.91 7.39
CA GLN A 26 -4.16 6.13 7.65
C GLN A 26 -4.55 6.83 6.34
N LEU A 27 -3.71 6.70 5.31
CA LEU A 27 -3.94 7.23 3.96
C LEU A 27 -3.88 6.07 2.96
N ASN A 28 -4.94 5.93 2.16
CA ASN A 28 -5.04 4.88 1.14
C ASN A 28 -4.89 5.49 -0.25
N TYR A 29 -3.75 5.23 -0.90
CA TYR A 29 -3.52 5.61 -2.29
C TYR A 29 -4.04 4.51 -3.21
N ALA A 30 -4.59 4.88 -4.36
CA ALA A 30 -4.92 3.89 -5.38
C ALA A 30 -3.65 3.09 -5.74
N THR A 31 -3.78 1.78 -5.92
CA THR A 31 -2.63 0.94 -6.23
C THR A 31 -1.90 1.44 -7.46
N GLY A 32 -0.58 1.62 -7.36
CA GLY A 32 0.25 2.14 -8.44
C GLY A 32 0.02 3.63 -8.74
N HIS A 33 -0.50 4.39 -7.77
CA HIS A 33 -0.53 5.86 -7.84
C HIS A 33 0.89 6.40 -8.01
N VAL A 34 1.08 7.28 -8.99
CA VAL A 34 2.38 7.94 -9.24
C VAL A 34 2.49 9.16 -8.33
N VAL A 35 3.47 9.16 -7.44
CA VAL A 35 3.67 10.28 -6.51
C VAL A 35 4.25 11.50 -7.25
N ALA A 36 3.69 12.68 -6.97
CA ALA A 36 4.01 13.92 -7.64
C ALA A 36 5.17 14.71 -7.00
N GLY A 37 5.67 14.31 -5.82
CA GLY A 37 6.77 14.99 -5.15
C GLY A 37 7.10 14.38 -3.77
N GLU A 38 8.16 14.88 -3.12
CA GLU A 38 8.71 14.30 -1.88
C GLU A 38 7.73 14.29 -0.72
N ALA A 39 6.92 15.34 -0.56
CA ALA A 39 5.89 15.38 0.46
C ALA A 39 4.86 14.24 0.28
N GLN A 40 4.45 13.98 -0.96
CA GLN A 40 3.50 12.90 -1.25
C GLN A 40 4.14 11.53 -1.07
N LEU A 41 5.39 11.36 -1.48
CA LEU A 41 6.14 10.12 -1.24
C LEU A 41 6.32 9.84 0.25
N ARG A 42 6.71 10.86 1.04
CA ARG A 42 6.77 10.78 2.51
C ARG A 42 5.43 10.38 3.10
N ASN A 43 4.33 10.98 2.66
CA ASN A 43 3.00 10.63 3.15
C ASN A 43 2.58 9.21 2.77
N ALA A 44 2.94 8.73 1.57
CA ALA A 44 2.68 7.36 1.17
C ALA A 44 3.43 6.32 2.02
N VAL A 45 4.69 6.62 2.37
CA VAL A 45 5.53 5.76 3.21
C VAL A 45 5.12 5.81 4.68
N MET A 46 4.93 7.01 5.25
CA MET A 46 4.63 7.19 6.68
C MET A 46 3.15 6.97 7.01
N GLY A 47 2.26 7.12 6.02
CA GLY A 47 0.82 6.97 6.17
C GLY A 47 0.34 5.53 6.22
N CYS A 48 1.23 4.55 6.08
CA CYS A 48 0.92 3.14 6.30
C CYS A 48 2.06 2.41 7.00
N LYS A 49 1.74 1.36 7.75
CA LYS A 49 2.72 0.51 8.43
C LYS A 49 3.71 -0.14 7.45
N VAL A 50 3.25 -0.45 6.24
CA VAL A 50 4.07 -1.00 5.15
C VAL A 50 3.75 -0.23 3.88
N ALA A 51 4.79 0.15 3.15
CA ALA A 51 4.66 0.79 1.84
C ALA A 51 5.68 0.18 0.86
N PHE A 52 5.19 -0.16 -0.33
CA PHE A 52 6.00 -0.54 -1.47
C PHE A 52 6.08 0.64 -2.43
N VAL A 53 7.31 1.04 -2.76
CA VAL A 53 7.59 2.12 -3.70
C VAL A 53 8.31 1.52 -4.89
N MET A 54 7.69 1.56 -6.05
CA MET A 54 8.33 1.18 -7.31
C MET A 54 8.99 2.43 -7.93
N PHE A 55 10.31 2.51 -7.88
CA PHE A 55 11.06 3.51 -8.62
C PHE A 55 11.07 3.13 -10.10
N PHE A 56 10.38 3.88 -10.96
CA PHE A 56 10.23 3.54 -12.37
C PHE A 56 10.81 4.61 -13.28
N GLY A 57 11.25 4.22 -14.48
CA GLY A 57 11.56 5.15 -15.57
C GLY A 57 10.41 5.27 -16.56
N LYS A 58 10.18 6.46 -17.13
CA LYS A 58 9.07 6.71 -18.09
C LYS A 58 9.15 5.84 -19.35
N THR A 59 10.37 5.59 -19.83
CA THR A 59 10.62 4.81 -21.06
C THR A 59 11.05 3.36 -20.78
N CYS A 60 11.20 2.98 -19.52
CA CYS A 60 11.68 1.68 -19.06
C CYS A 60 10.73 0.53 -19.46
N PRO A 61 11.15 -0.41 -20.34
CA PRO A 61 10.29 -1.52 -20.78
C PRO A 61 10.00 -2.51 -19.66
N TYR A 62 10.99 -2.83 -18.82
CA TYR A 62 10.83 -3.75 -17.67
C TYR A 62 9.84 -3.20 -16.64
N CYS A 63 9.82 -1.88 -16.44
CA CYS A 63 8.88 -1.20 -15.57
C CYS A 63 7.44 -1.37 -16.10
N ARG A 64 7.23 -1.22 -17.42
CA ARG A 64 5.91 -1.47 -18.04
C ARG A 64 5.48 -2.94 -17.92
N MET A 65 6.42 -3.88 -18.04
CA MET A 65 6.14 -5.31 -17.86
C MET A 65 5.80 -5.67 -16.41
N PHE A 66 6.45 -5.03 -15.43
CA PHE A 66 6.24 -5.31 -14.00
C PHE A 66 4.99 -4.62 -13.42
N ASP A 67 4.60 -3.47 -13.96
CA ASP A 67 3.43 -2.69 -13.50
C ASP A 67 2.15 -3.53 -13.26
N PRO A 68 1.69 -4.42 -14.18
CA PRO A 68 0.50 -5.22 -13.93
C PRO A 68 0.65 -6.17 -12.73
N ILE A 69 1.85 -6.72 -12.50
CA ILE A 69 2.13 -7.60 -11.36
C ILE A 69 2.12 -6.77 -10.07
N PHE A 70 2.80 -5.62 -10.08
CA PHE A 70 2.83 -4.69 -8.95
C PHE A 70 1.42 -4.26 -8.55
N ARG A 71 0.56 -3.94 -9.53
CA ARG A 71 -0.84 -3.57 -9.29
C ARG A 71 -1.67 -4.74 -8.78
N GLN A 72 -1.52 -5.93 -9.35
CA GLN A 72 -2.25 -7.12 -8.89
C GLN A 72 -1.93 -7.47 -7.43
N VAL A 73 -0.65 -7.41 -7.06
CA VAL A 73 -0.22 -7.65 -5.67
C VAL A 73 -0.73 -6.53 -4.76
N GLY A 74 -0.63 -5.27 -5.19
CA GLY A 74 -1.11 -4.15 -4.40
C GLY A 74 -2.61 -4.21 -4.12
N GLU A 75 -3.43 -4.59 -5.10
CA GLU A 75 -4.87 -4.79 -4.88
C GLU A 75 -5.17 -5.89 -3.86
N ARG A 76 -4.36 -6.96 -3.83
CA ARG A 76 -4.51 -8.03 -2.81
C ARG A 76 -4.19 -7.54 -1.39
N TYR A 77 -3.31 -6.56 -1.26
CA TYR A 77 -2.81 -6.08 0.05
C TYR A 77 -3.23 -4.63 0.38
N ARG A 78 -4.16 -4.04 -0.38
CA ARG A 78 -4.58 -2.63 -0.27
C ARG A 78 -5.08 -2.19 1.10
N ASP A 79 -5.54 -3.13 1.92
CA ASP A 79 -6.05 -2.85 3.27
C ASP A 79 -4.94 -2.86 4.34
N VAL A 80 -3.75 -3.38 3.98
CA VAL A 80 -2.63 -3.59 4.92
C VAL A 80 -1.32 -2.92 4.52
N ALA A 81 -1.17 -2.53 3.25
CA ALA A 81 0.03 -1.88 2.73
C ALA A 81 -0.29 -0.91 1.59
N ASN A 82 0.51 0.16 1.48
CA ASN A 82 0.46 1.09 0.37
C ASN A 82 1.35 0.62 -0.79
N PHE A 83 0.89 0.84 -2.02
CA PHE A 83 1.63 0.51 -3.24
C PHE A 83 1.63 1.73 -4.17
N VAL A 84 2.77 2.43 -4.24
CA VAL A 84 2.93 3.66 -5.02
C VAL A 84 4.12 3.55 -5.97
N LYS A 85 4.14 4.43 -6.97
CA LYS A 85 5.19 4.52 -7.98
C LYS A 85 5.88 5.88 -7.88
N ALA A 86 7.20 5.90 -7.94
CA ALA A 86 7.99 7.13 -7.93
C ALA A 86 8.84 7.19 -9.20
N ASP A 87 8.80 8.30 -9.92
CA ASP A 87 9.62 8.50 -11.11
C ASP A 87 11.10 8.67 -10.70
N VAL A 88 11.96 7.74 -11.11
CA VAL A 88 13.37 7.73 -10.68
C VAL A 88 14.13 9.00 -11.10
N GLU A 89 13.74 9.63 -12.22
CA GLU A 89 14.35 10.89 -12.67
C GLU A 89 13.91 12.05 -11.78
N GLN A 90 12.62 12.10 -11.43
CA GLN A 90 12.08 13.13 -10.55
C GLN A 90 12.65 13.03 -9.13
N PHE A 91 12.88 11.81 -8.64
CA PHE A 91 13.36 11.53 -7.29
C PHE A 91 14.84 11.14 -7.26
N TYR A 92 15.64 11.56 -8.23
CA TYR A 92 17.02 11.09 -8.43
C TYR A 92 17.88 11.13 -7.15
N HIS A 93 17.93 12.26 -6.46
CA HIS A 93 18.75 12.41 -5.25
C HIS A 93 18.28 11.48 -4.12
N LEU A 94 16.97 11.33 -3.94
CA LEU A 94 16.39 10.47 -2.92
C LEU A 94 16.59 8.99 -3.27
N ALA A 95 16.38 8.60 -4.53
CA ALA A 95 16.60 7.26 -5.02
C ALA A 95 18.07 6.84 -4.84
N ALA A 96 19.02 7.71 -5.20
CA ALA A 96 20.44 7.48 -4.99
C ALA A 96 20.79 7.35 -3.50
N ALA A 97 20.26 8.23 -2.64
CA ALA A 97 20.47 8.17 -1.19
C ALA A 97 19.92 6.88 -0.55
N LEU A 98 18.86 6.30 -1.13
CA LEU A 98 18.28 5.02 -0.73
C LEU A 98 18.98 3.80 -1.38
N GLY A 99 20.01 4.01 -2.21
CA GLY A 99 20.75 2.94 -2.87
C GLY A 99 20.04 2.30 -4.05
N VAL A 100 19.07 3.00 -4.67
CA VAL A 100 18.41 2.54 -5.90
C VAL A 100 19.39 2.65 -7.07
N MET A 101 19.84 1.50 -7.60
CA MET A 101 20.85 1.42 -8.67
C MET A 101 20.26 1.13 -10.06
N GLY A 102 18.95 0.86 -10.15
CA GLY A 102 18.28 0.47 -11.40
C GLY A 102 16.76 0.56 -11.27
N THR A 103 16.05 0.21 -12.34
CA THR A 103 14.58 0.19 -12.36
C THR A 103 14.01 -1.05 -13.08
N PRO A 104 12.79 -1.49 -12.74
CA PRO A 104 12.11 -1.13 -11.49
C PRO A 104 12.83 -1.70 -10.27
#